data_AF-A0A520C0J3-F1
#
_entry.id   AF-A0A520C0J3-F1
#
_cell.length_a   1.000
_cell.length_b   1.000
_cell.length_c   1.000
_cell.angle_alpha   90.00
_cell.angle_beta   90.00
_cell.angle_gamma   90.00
#
_symmetry.space_group_name_H-M   'P 1'
#
loop_
_entity.id
_entity.type
_entity.pdbx_description
1 polymer ?
#
loop_
_entity_poly.entity_id
_entity_poly.type
_entity_poly.pdbx_seq_one_letter_code
_entity_poly.pdbx_strand_id
1 'polypeptide(L)'
;MKYLGAFAAEHSGKDVLETLNYAGKLLDEPGNLVLVFPQGRLYSNHLKNITFEKGVMQMINSSQKKINVVFAATFIDFFSKRKASAYTYLQNWENEEYISLQLLKSAYNKHYDNSVVKQTQITE
;
A
#
# COMPACT_ATOMS: atom_id res chain seq x y z
N MET A 1 -17.03 5.33 12.62
CA MET A 1 -16.82 4.81 11.25
C MET A 1 -17.81 3.67 11.02
N LYS A 2 -18.83 3.85 10.16
CA LYS A 2 -19.86 2.81 9.91
C LYS A 2 -19.55 1.91 8.70
N TYR A 3 -18.52 2.24 7.91
CA TYR A 3 -18.21 1.60 6.62
C TYR A 3 -16.74 1.20 6.49
N LEU A 4 -16.16 0.59 7.53
CA LEU A 4 -14.84 -0.04 7.45
C LEU A 4 -15.03 -1.55 7.30
N GLY A 5 -14.36 -2.15 6.33
CA GLY A 5 -14.36 -3.59 6.12
C GLY A 5 -13.03 -4.07 5.56
N ALA A 6 -12.82 -5.39 5.65
CA ALA A 6 -11.69 -6.07 5.02
C ALA A 6 -12.22 -7.27 4.26
N PHE A 7 -11.57 -7.59 3.15
CA PHE A 7 -11.90 -8.74 2.32
C PHE A 7 -10.61 -9.34 1.76
N ALA A 8 -10.63 -10.63 1.50
CA ALA A 8 -9.52 -11.38 0.94
C ALA A 8 -10.08 -12.52 0.08
N ALA A 9 -9.28 -12.99 -0.87
CA ALA A 9 -9.61 -14.21 -1.61
C ALA A 9 -9.53 -15.42 -0.65
N GLU A 10 -10.51 -16.31 -0.72
CA GLU A 10 -10.55 -17.56 0.03
C GLU A 10 -9.75 -18.66 -0.68
N HIS A 11 -9.68 -18.61 -2.01
CA HIS A 11 -9.09 -19.60 -2.88
C HIS A 11 -8.09 -18.97 -3.85
N SER A 12 -7.30 -19.81 -4.52
CA SER A 12 -6.32 -19.37 -5.52
C SER A 12 -6.95 -19.13 -6.89
N GLY A 13 -6.21 -18.43 -7.76
CA GLY A 13 -6.56 -18.33 -9.18
C GLY A 13 -7.71 -17.36 -9.43
N LYS A 14 -8.88 -17.88 -9.82
CA LYS A 14 -10.03 -17.07 -10.25
C LYS A 14 -10.55 -16.18 -9.13
N ASP A 15 -10.60 -16.70 -7.90
CA ASP A 15 -11.10 -15.97 -6.73
C ASP A 15 -10.23 -14.75 -6.39
N VAL A 16 -8.90 -14.88 -6.53
CA VAL A 16 -7.97 -13.74 -6.40
C VAL A 16 -8.27 -12.66 -7.43
N LEU A 17 -8.52 -13.04 -8.69
CA LEU A 17 -8.85 -12.09 -9.74
C LEU A 17 -10.19 -11.40 -9.48
N GLU A 18 -11.22 -12.15 -9.05
CA GLU A 18 -12.52 -11.59 -8.69
C GLU A 18 -12.41 -10.58 -7.55
N THR A 19 -11.63 -10.92 -6.52
CA THR A 19 -11.33 -10.05 -5.38
C THR A 19 -10.63 -8.75 -5.81
N LEU A 20 -9.60 -8.85 -6.66
CA LEU A 20 -8.86 -7.68 -7.17
C LEU A 20 -9.72 -6.81 -8.10
N ASN A 21 -10.58 -7.43 -8.91
CA ASN A 21 -11.52 -6.72 -9.77
C ASN A 21 -12.57 -5.98 -8.94
N TYR A 22 -13.10 -6.62 -7.90
CA TYR A 22 -14.02 -6.00 -6.95
C TYR A 22 -13.37 -4.79 -6.27
N ALA A 23 -12.14 -4.93 -5.78
CA ALA A 23 -11.36 -3.83 -5.21
C ALA A 23 -11.18 -2.67 -6.20
N GLY A 24 -10.88 -2.96 -7.47
CA GLY A 24 -10.77 -1.96 -8.52
C GLY A 24 -12.07 -1.19 -8.77
N LYS A 25 -13.21 -1.91 -8.83
CA LYS A 25 -14.54 -1.30 -8.98
C LYS A 25 -14.94 -0.43 -7.79
N LEU A 26 -14.55 -0.78 -6.56
CA LEU A 26 -14.78 0.07 -5.40
C LEU A 26 -14.14 1.46 -5.57
N LEU A 27 -12.99 1.54 -6.24
CA LEU A 27 -12.29 2.80 -6.48
C LEU A 27 -12.94 3.67 -7.55
N ASP A 28 -13.94 3.17 -8.28
CA ASP A 28 -14.70 3.99 -9.25
C ASP A 28 -15.69 4.93 -8.57
N GLU A 29 -16.07 4.64 -7.32
CA GLU A 29 -16.95 5.48 -6.51
C GLU A 29 -16.13 6.54 -5.75
N PRO A 30 -16.31 7.84 -6.05
CA PRO A 30 -15.58 8.89 -5.37
C PRO A 30 -15.83 8.88 -3.86
N GLY A 31 -14.76 8.84 -3.07
CA GLY A 31 -14.83 8.78 -1.60
C GLY A 31 -14.52 7.41 -1.02
N ASN A 32 -14.43 6.37 -1.85
CA ASN A 32 -13.92 5.08 -1.42
C ASN A 32 -12.39 5.07 -1.35
N LEU A 33 -11.87 4.27 -0.41
CA LEU A 33 -10.45 4.02 -0.23
C LEU A 33 -10.22 2.51 -0.09
N VAL A 34 -9.29 1.98 -0.87
CA VAL A 34 -8.83 0.60 -0.75
C VAL A 34 -7.39 0.61 -0.25
N LEU A 35 -7.15 -0.02 0.90
CA LEU A 35 -5.82 -0.26 1.42
C LEU A 35 -5.29 -1.59 0.88
N VAL A 36 -4.08 -1.57 0.31
CA VAL A 36 -3.45 -2.78 -0.26
C VAL A 36 -2.05 -2.96 0.29
N PHE A 37 -1.74 -4.20 0.69
CA PHE A 37 -0.38 -4.64 0.97
C PHE A 37 0.21 -5.27 -0.30
N PRO A 38 1.12 -4.58 -1.02
CA PRO A 38 1.52 -4.95 -2.37
C PRO A 38 2.34 -6.24 -2.46
N GLN A 39 2.88 -6.72 -1.33
CA GLN A 39 3.78 -7.88 -1.28
C GLN A 39 3.06 -9.24 -1.33
N GLY A 40 1.73 -9.25 -1.14
CA GLY A 40 0.90 -10.47 -1.21
C GLY A 40 1.13 -11.53 -0.12
N ARG A 41 2.15 -11.37 0.73
CA ARG A 41 2.47 -12.24 1.87
C ARG A 41 2.90 -11.41 3.07
N LEU A 42 2.94 -12.04 4.23
CA LEU A 42 3.49 -11.43 5.44
C LEU A 42 5.01 -11.45 5.38
N TYR A 43 5.61 -10.33 5.75
CA TYR A 43 7.05 -10.15 5.85
C TYR A 43 7.41 -9.44 7.16
N SER A 44 8.68 -9.52 7.54
CA SER A 44 9.22 -8.74 8.65
C SER A 44 9.11 -7.24 8.37
N ASN A 45 8.91 -6.44 9.42
CA ASN A 45 8.90 -4.97 9.32
C ASN A 45 10.29 -4.37 9.03
N HIS A 46 11.34 -5.19 9.05
CA HIS A 46 12.74 -4.77 8.83
C HIS A 46 13.24 -5.08 7.42
N LEU A 47 12.33 -5.23 6.45
CA LEU A 47 12.73 -5.38 5.05
C LEU A 47 13.44 -4.13 4.54
N LYS A 48 14.48 -4.33 3.72
CA LYS A 48 15.18 -3.25 3.02
C LYS A 48 14.52 -2.84 1.71
N ASN A 49 13.75 -3.75 1.10
CA ASN A 49 13.07 -3.51 -0.17
C ASN A 49 11.69 -4.17 -0.14
N ILE A 50 10.70 -3.44 -0.62
CA ILE A 50 9.30 -3.86 -0.69
C ILE A 50 9.00 -4.36 -2.10
N THR A 51 8.54 -5.62 -2.19
CA THR A 51 8.13 -6.26 -3.43
C THR A 51 6.70 -5.86 -3.81
N PHE A 52 6.42 -5.82 -5.10
CA PHE A 52 5.10 -5.53 -5.62
C PHE A 52 4.66 -6.68 -6.50
N GLU A 53 3.57 -7.32 -6.11
CA GLU A 53 2.93 -8.37 -6.88
C GLU A 53 2.09 -7.78 -8.02
N LYS A 54 1.99 -8.52 -9.13
CA LYS A 54 1.28 -8.08 -10.34
C LYS A 54 -0.21 -7.79 -10.09
N GLY A 55 -0.79 -8.37 -9.03
CA GLY A 55 -2.19 -8.18 -8.64
C GLY A 55 -2.56 -6.72 -8.37
N VAL A 56 -1.59 -5.89 -7.93
CA VAL A 56 -1.82 -4.44 -7.75
C VAL A 56 -2.22 -3.78 -9.08
N MET A 57 -1.57 -4.16 -10.18
CA MET A 57 -1.91 -3.65 -11.51
C MET A 57 -3.27 -4.17 -11.99
N GLN A 58 -3.64 -5.40 -11.65
CA GLN A 58 -4.97 -5.93 -11.97
C GLN A 58 -6.07 -5.08 -11.33
N MET A 59 -5.91 -4.72 -10.06
CA MET A 59 -6.84 -3.85 -9.35
C MET A 59 -6.91 -2.45 -9.99
N ILE A 60 -5.75 -1.80 -10.22
CA ILE A 60 -5.70 -0.46 -10.83
C ILE A 60 -6.35 -0.46 -12.21
N ASN A 61 -6.03 -1.46 -13.05
CA ASN A 61 -6.59 -1.58 -14.40
C ASN A 61 -8.09 -1.91 -14.42
N SER A 62 -8.63 -2.45 -13.32
CA SER A 62 -10.06 -2.74 -13.17
C SER A 62 -10.87 -1.52 -12.74
N SER A 63 -10.21 -0.44 -12.34
CA SER A 63 -10.84 0.87 -12.12
C SER A 63 -10.90 1.68 -13.43
N GLN A 64 -11.65 2.78 -13.44
CA GLN A 64 -11.69 3.79 -14.50
C GLN A 64 -10.39 4.63 -14.59
N LYS A 65 -9.33 4.25 -13.88
CA LYS A 65 -8.00 4.89 -13.85
C LYS A 65 -8.02 6.35 -13.40
N LYS A 66 -9.08 6.78 -12.70
CA LYS A 66 -9.21 8.09 -12.06
C LYS A 66 -9.02 7.99 -10.55
N ILE A 67 -7.93 7.33 -10.15
CA ILE A 67 -7.62 7.07 -8.75
C ILE A 67 -6.44 7.92 -8.30
N ASN A 68 -6.44 8.29 -7.02
CA ASN A 68 -5.27 8.88 -6.35
C ASN A 68 -4.53 7.76 -5.62
N VAL A 69 -3.21 7.72 -5.78
CA VAL A 69 -2.37 6.74 -5.09
C VAL A 69 -1.65 7.43 -3.94
N VAL A 70 -1.81 6.88 -2.73
CA VAL A 70 -1.10 7.33 -1.54
C VAL A 70 -0.22 6.19 -1.04
N PHE A 71 1.07 6.45 -0.93
CA PHE A 71 2.01 5.52 -0.29
C PHE A 71 1.96 5.70 1.21
N ALA A 72 1.91 4.58 1.94
CA ALA A 72 1.92 4.55 3.39
C ALA A 72 2.98 3.56 3.88
N ALA A 73 4.05 4.07 4.49
CA ALA A 73 5.09 3.25 5.13
C ALA A 73 4.91 3.35 6.65
N THR A 74 4.69 2.22 7.32
CA THR A 74 4.44 2.19 8.78
C THR A 74 5.57 1.47 9.51
N PHE A 75 6.18 2.13 10.48
CA PHE A 75 7.24 1.57 11.32
C PHE A 75 6.77 1.48 12.77
N ILE A 76 7.17 0.42 13.46
CA ILE A 76 6.82 0.17 14.85
C ILE A 76 8.10 0.20 15.66
N ASP A 77 8.21 1.14 16.60
CA ASP A 77 9.39 1.32 17.44
C ASP A 77 9.02 1.57 18.89
N PHE A 78 9.89 1.09 19.78
CA PHE A 78 9.79 1.35 21.23
C PHE A 78 10.56 2.62 21.64
N PHE A 79 11.66 2.96 20.94
CA PHE A 79 12.60 4.01 21.35
C PHE A 79 12.93 3.91 22.86
N SER A 80 12.85 5.00 23.64
CA SER A 80 13.04 4.94 25.10
C SER A 80 11.75 4.59 25.87
N LYS A 81 10.62 4.39 25.16
CA LYS A 81 9.31 4.13 25.76
C LYS A 81 9.07 2.63 26.00
N ARG A 82 8.36 2.34 27.09
CA ARG A 82 7.90 0.98 27.43
C ARG A 82 6.87 0.42 26.44
N LYS A 83 6.08 1.28 25.79
CA LYS A 83 5.05 0.88 24.82
C LYS A 83 5.51 1.26 23.41
N ALA A 84 5.35 0.33 22.48
CA ALA A 84 5.60 0.59 21.06
C ALA A 84 4.68 1.68 20.51
N SER A 85 5.21 2.48 19.61
CA SER A 85 4.47 3.45 18.82
C SER A 85 4.56 3.08 17.35
N ALA A 86 3.46 3.25 16.61
CA ALA A 86 3.41 3.08 15.17
C ALA A 86 3.45 4.45 14.51
N TYR A 87 4.39 4.65 13.58
CA TYR A 87 4.55 5.88 12.81
C TYR A 87 4.27 5.58 11.34
N THR A 88 3.27 6.25 10.77
CA THR A 88 2.91 6.10 9.37
C THR A 88 3.30 7.33 8.57
N TYR A 89 4.17 7.15 7.58
CA TYR A 89 4.61 8.18 6.66
C TYR A 89 3.81 8.09 5.36
N LEU A 90 3.09 9.16 5.05
CA LEU A 90 2.25 9.27 3.87
C LEU A 90 2.92 10.10 2.78
N GLN A 91 2.78 9.67 1.53
CA GLN A 91 3.15 10.44 0.35
C GLN A 91 2.07 10.28 -0.73
N ASN A 92 1.52 11.39 -1.20
CA ASN A 92 0.73 11.39 -2.43
C ASN A 92 1.68 11.14 -3.60
N TRP A 93 1.38 10.13 -4.41
CA TRP A 93 2.11 9.87 -5.64
C TRP A 93 1.39 10.56 -6.79
N GLU A 94 2.04 11.57 -7.38
CA GLU A 94 1.48 12.32 -8.51
C GLU A 94 1.28 11.37 -9.69
N ASN A 95 0.08 11.40 -10.28
CA ASN A 95 -0.27 10.56 -11.41
C ASN A 95 0.65 10.89 -12.59
N GLU A 96 1.58 9.99 -12.90
CA GLU A 96 2.13 9.93 -14.23
C GLU A 96 1.01 9.50 -15.20
N GLU A 97 1.08 9.97 -16.45
CA GLU A 97 0.10 9.63 -17.50
C GLU A 97 -0.04 8.12 -17.69
N TYR A 98 0.94 7.34 -17.23
CA TYR A 98 0.94 5.89 -17.22
C TYR A 98 1.49 5.29 -15.90
N ILE A 99 0.69 4.45 -15.25
CA ILE A 99 1.12 3.67 -14.07
C ILE A 99 1.64 2.31 -14.53
N SER A 100 2.92 2.03 -14.28
CA SER A 100 3.52 0.70 -14.46
C SER A 100 3.89 0.05 -13.12
N LEU A 101 3.94 -1.28 -13.08
CA LEU A 101 4.33 -2.01 -11.87
C LEU A 101 5.74 -1.63 -11.40
N GLN A 102 6.68 -1.45 -12.34
CA GLN A 102 8.06 -1.08 -12.01
C GLN A 102 8.15 0.35 -11.47
N LEU A 103 7.39 1.26 -12.07
CA LEU A 103 7.34 2.65 -11.62
C LEU A 103 6.75 2.75 -10.21
N LEU A 104 5.62 2.08 -9.97
CA LEU A 104 4.97 2.01 -8.66
C LEU A 104 5.91 1.43 -7.60
N LYS A 105 6.57 0.32 -7.92
CA LYS A 105 7.57 -0.31 -7.05
C LYS A 105 8.73 0.63 -6.74
N SER A 106 9.32 1.26 -7.77
CA SER A 106 10.46 2.15 -7.62
C SER A 106 10.11 3.38 -6.78
N ALA A 107 8.98 4.03 -7.10
CA ALA A 107 8.49 5.21 -6.39
C ALA A 107 8.16 4.89 -4.92
N TYR A 108 7.50 3.75 -4.66
CA TYR A 108 7.21 3.31 -3.29
C TYR A 108 8.49 3.00 -2.52
N ASN A 109 9.46 2.29 -3.10
CA ASN A 109 10.71 1.99 -2.37
C ASN A 109 11.51 3.26 -2.08
N LYS A 110 11.53 4.24 -2.99
CA LYS A 110 12.09 5.56 -2.70
C LYS A 110 11.39 6.25 -1.53
N HIS A 111 10.06 6.22 -1.48
CA HIS A 111 9.29 6.71 -0.34
C HIS A 111 9.62 5.95 0.96
N TYR A 112 9.71 4.63 0.88
CA TYR A 112 10.03 3.76 2.00
C TYR A 112 11.41 4.08 2.59
N ASP A 113 12.46 4.17 1.75
CA ASP A 113 13.81 4.53 2.18
C ASP A 113 13.85 5.91 2.84
N ASN A 114 13.19 6.90 2.24
CA ASN A 114 13.07 8.24 2.82
C ASN A 114 12.34 8.20 4.17
N SER A 115 11.34 7.34 4.31
CA SER A 115 10.57 7.19 5.55
C SER A 115 11.39 6.49 6.63
N VAL A 116 12.23 5.51 6.28
CA VAL A 116 13.22 4.90 7.19
C VAL A 116 14.18 5.98 7.70
N VAL A 117 14.74 6.81 6.83
CA VAL A 117 15.63 7.92 7.25
C VAL A 117 14.92 8.84 8.23
N LYS A 118 13.68 9.26 7.93
CA LYS A 118 12.88 10.08 8.85
C LYS A 118 12.62 9.39 10.19
N GLN A 119 12.33 8.09 10.19
CA GLN A 119 12.13 7.30 11.41
C GLN A 119 13.38 7.30 12.28
N THR A 120 14.58 7.15 11.69
CA THR A 120 15.86 7.15 12.42
C THR A 120 16.23 8.51 13.02
N GLN A 121 15.63 9.60 12.53
CA GLN A 121 15.86 10.97 13.02
C GLN A 121 14.95 11.34 14.19
N ILE A 122 13.97 10.50 14.53
CA ILE A 122 13.14 10.70 15.72
C ILE A 122 14.07 10.68 16.93
N THR A 123 14.38 11.87 17.42
CA THR A 123 15.14 12.08 18.65
C THR A 123 14.10 12.36 19.73
N GLU A 124 14.11 11.57 20.79
CA GLU A 124 13.29 11.82 21.98
C GLU A 124 13.98 12.82 22.92
#